data_AF-A0A0V1PX42-F1
#
_entry.id   AF-A0A0V1PX42-F1
#
_cell.length_a   1.000
_cell.length_b   1.000
_cell.length_c   1.000
_cell.angle_alpha   90.00
_cell.angle_beta   90.00
_cell.angle_gamma   90.00
#
_symmetry.space_group_name_H-M   'P 1'
#
loop_
_entity.id
_entity.type
_entity.pdbx_description
1 polymer ?
#
loop_
_entity_poly.entity_id
_entity_poly.type
_entity_poly.pdbx_seq_one_letter_code
_entity_poly.pdbx_strand_id
1 'polypeptide(L)'
;MSSGQSGLLDQILLEDIARHCPQQFLAFHQCMSKPSPDANQCALEQYNLAGCIKKDVPAFQKIQGVCSGKLQAYEACLKMNGSDQKKCSQDLQSLRDCAFGSLDK
;
A
#
# COMPACT_ATOMS: atom_id res chain seq x y z
N MET A 1 -7.80 -5.01 20.36
CA MET A 1 -7.90 -3.54 20.30
C MET A 1 -6.72 -3.04 19.46
N SER A 2 -6.84 -2.94 18.12
CA SER A 2 -5.70 -2.56 17.23
C SER A 2 -6.08 -1.59 16.09
N SER A 3 -7.26 -0.97 16.14
CA SER A 3 -7.78 -0.18 15.02
C SER A 3 -7.14 1.20 14.86
N GLY A 4 -6.36 1.70 15.83
CA GLY A 4 -5.75 3.03 15.78
C GLY A 4 -4.44 3.10 14.96
N GLN A 5 -3.64 2.04 14.95
CA GLN A 5 -2.31 2.05 14.31
C GLN A 5 -2.38 1.94 12.78
N SER A 6 -3.39 1.24 12.25
CA SER A 6 -3.58 1.16 10.80
C SER A 6 -3.95 2.53 10.23
N GLY A 7 -4.88 3.25 10.87
CA GLY A 7 -5.32 4.57 10.40
C GLY A 7 -4.20 5.61 10.35
N LEU A 8 -3.28 5.62 11.32
CA LEU A 8 -2.13 6.53 11.31
C LEU A 8 -1.12 6.16 10.22
N LEU A 9 -0.80 4.88 10.05
CA LEU A 9 0.07 4.40 8.98
C LEU A 9 -0.49 4.75 7.60
N ASP A 10 -1.79 4.51 7.39
CA ASP A 10 -2.49 4.85 6.16
C ASP A 10 -2.41 6.36 5.88
N GLN A 11 -2.59 7.20 6.91
CA GLN A 11 -2.52 8.66 6.79
C GLN A 11 -1.11 9.14 6.41
N ILE A 12 -0.07 8.66 7.09
CA ILE A 12 1.33 9.00 6.77
C ILE A 12 1.67 8.60 5.34
N LEU A 13 1.28 7.39 4.92
CA LEU A 13 1.53 6.93 3.56
C LEU A 13 0.74 7.76 2.54
N LEU A 14 -0.53 8.05 2.78
CA LEU A 14 -1.35 8.88 1.89
C LEU A 14 -0.77 10.28 1.72
N GLU A 15 -0.32 10.91 2.81
CA GLU A 15 0.31 12.23 2.77
C GLU A 15 1.63 12.22 1.98
N ASP A 16 2.47 11.21 2.18
CA ASP A 16 3.75 11.08 1.49
C ASP A 16 3.54 10.77 0.00
N ILE A 17 2.58 9.90 -0.33
CA ILE A 17 2.17 9.61 -1.71
C ILE A 17 1.61 10.87 -2.38
N ALA A 18 0.75 11.64 -1.71
CA ALA A 18 0.20 12.87 -2.26
C ALA A 18 1.28 13.93 -2.49
N ARG A 19 2.31 13.98 -1.66
CA ARG A 19 3.44 14.91 -1.79
C ARG A 19 4.38 14.53 -2.94
N HIS A 20 4.66 13.24 -3.12
CA HIS A 20 5.69 12.76 -4.05
C HIS A 20 5.12 12.26 -5.40
N CYS A 21 3.88 11.76 -5.41
CA CYS A 21 3.19 11.23 -6.58
C CYS A 21 1.83 11.93 -6.86
N PRO A 22 1.72 13.27 -6.77
CA PRO A 22 0.42 13.97 -6.81
C PRO A 22 -0.36 13.71 -8.10
N GLN A 23 0.33 13.65 -9.24
CA GLN A 23 -0.30 13.49 -10.55
C GLN A 23 -0.88 12.08 -10.73
N GLN A 24 -0.08 11.05 -10.43
CA GLN A 24 -0.49 9.65 -10.57
C GLN A 24 -1.58 9.32 -9.53
N PHE A 25 -1.46 9.88 -8.33
CA PHE A 25 -2.46 9.72 -7.27
C PHE A 25 -3.81 10.30 -7.70
N LEU A 26 -3.83 11.54 -8.20
CA LEU A 26 -5.05 12.18 -8.70
C LEU A 26 -5.64 11.43 -9.89
N ALA A 27 -4.81 11.02 -10.87
CA ALA A 27 -5.27 10.29 -12.05
C ALA A 27 -5.96 8.96 -11.68
N PHE A 28 -5.37 8.20 -10.75
CA PHE A 28 -5.96 6.97 -10.26
C PHE A 28 -7.30 7.22 -9.55
N HIS A 29 -7.35 8.21 -8.65
CA HIS A 29 -8.59 8.57 -7.95
C HIS A 29 -9.70 9.05 -8.90
N GLN A 30 -9.35 9.84 -9.92
CA GLN A 30 -10.29 10.28 -10.95
C GLN A 30 -10.83 9.08 -11.75
N CYS A 31 -9.98 8.12 -12.09
CA CYS A 31 -10.41 6.91 -12.77
C CYS A 31 -11.40 6.09 -11.93
N MET A 32 -11.08 5.87 -10.65
CA MET A 32 -11.93 5.13 -9.71
C MET A 32 -13.22 5.86 -9.31
N SER A 33 -13.30 7.18 -9.55
CA SER A 33 -14.49 7.98 -9.27
C SER A 33 -15.52 7.96 -10.41
N LYS A 34 -15.23 7.28 -11.52
CA LYS A 34 -16.17 7.10 -12.63
C LYS A 34 -17.34 6.19 -12.22
N PRO A 35 -18.55 6.38 -12.80
CA PRO A 35 -19.76 5.63 -12.41
C PRO A 35 -19.70 4.12 -12.66
N SER A 36 -18.74 3.64 -13.46
CA SER A 36 -18.41 2.22 -13.59
C SER A 36 -16.91 2.04 -13.32
N PRO A 37 -16.49 1.98 -12.04
CA PRO A 37 -15.10 1.79 -11.68
C PRO A 37 -14.78 0.31 -11.84
N ASP A 38 -14.27 -0.06 -13.01
CA ASP A 38 -13.69 -1.39 -13.22
C ASP A 38 -12.19 -1.31 -12.92
N ALA A 39 -11.70 -2.14 -12.01
CA ALA A 39 -10.28 -2.17 -11.65
C ALA A 39 -9.38 -2.46 -12.87
N ASN A 40 -9.89 -3.17 -13.89
CA ASN A 40 -9.15 -3.38 -15.14
C ASN A 40 -9.12 -2.13 -16.02
N GLN A 41 -10.13 -1.25 -15.93
CA GLN A 41 -10.15 0.01 -16.68
C GLN A 41 -9.17 1.03 -16.12
N CYS A 42 -8.88 0.96 -14.82
CA CYS A 42 -7.90 1.83 -14.14
C CYS A 42 -6.54 1.16 -13.94
N ALA A 43 -6.26 0.04 -14.62
CA ALA A 43 -5.04 -0.73 -14.44
C ALA A 43 -3.79 0.07 -14.85
N LEU A 44 -3.90 0.96 -15.84
CA LEU A 44 -2.81 1.83 -16.28
C LEU A 44 -2.46 2.87 -15.21
N GLU A 45 -3.46 3.55 -14.67
CA GLU A 45 -3.32 4.55 -13.61
C GLU A 45 -2.79 3.89 -12.33
N GLN A 46 -3.29 2.69 -12.01
CA GLN A 46 -2.78 1.88 -10.91
C GLN A 46 -1.31 1.52 -11.10
N TYR A 47 -0.92 1.08 -12.30
CA TYR A 47 0.47 0.75 -12.62
C TYR A 47 1.38 1.98 -12.49
N ASN A 48 0.95 3.12 -13.04
CA ASN A 48 1.70 4.37 -12.97
C ASN A 48 1.87 4.87 -11.53
N LEU A 49 0.80 4.82 -10.73
CA LEU A 49 0.85 5.16 -9.31
C LEU A 49 1.77 4.21 -8.55
N ALA A 50 1.63 2.90 -8.73
CA ALA A 50 2.49 1.91 -8.09
C ALA A 50 3.97 2.09 -8.46
N GLY A 51 4.27 2.45 -9.72
CA GLY A 51 5.61 2.77 -10.18
C GLY A 51 6.20 3.99 -9.47
N CYS A 52 5.43 5.08 -9.38
CA CYS A 52 5.83 6.27 -8.66
C CYS A 52 6.05 5.99 -7.16
N ILE A 53 5.13 5.28 -6.50
CA ILE A 53 5.26 4.93 -5.08
C ILE A 53 6.55 4.18 -4.79
N LYS A 54 6.91 3.21 -5.63
CA LYS A 54 8.14 2.44 -5.48
C LYS A 54 9.41 3.28 -5.64
N LYS A 55 9.37 4.28 -6.52
CA LYS A 55 10.56 5.04 -6.93
C LYS A 55 10.76 6.33 -6.16
N ASP A 56 9.68 7.02 -5.81
CA ASP A 56 9.71 8.42 -5.43
C ASP A 56 9.10 8.70 -4.04
N VAL A 57 8.47 7.71 -3.38
CA VAL A 57 7.87 7.88 -2.03
C VAL A 57 8.82 7.34 -0.95
N PRO A 58 9.47 8.20 -0.14
CA PRO A 58 10.48 7.79 0.83
C PRO A 58 9.97 6.85 1.91
N ALA A 59 8.75 7.09 2.44
CA ALA A 59 8.15 6.21 3.45
C ALA A 59 8.00 4.78 2.91
N PHE A 60 7.56 4.64 1.65
CA PHE A 60 7.42 3.33 1.03
C PHE A 60 8.78 2.65 0.82
N GLN A 61 9.81 3.38 0.38
CA GLN A 61 11.15 2.84 0.23
C GLN A 61 11.74 2.35 1.56
N LYS A 62 11.52 3.09 2.64
CA LYS A 62 11.95 2.70 3.99
C LYS A 62 11.27 1.40 4.42
N ILE A 63 9.95 1.31 4.27
CA ILE A 63 9.19 0.08 4.56
C ILE A 63 9.67 -1.07 3.68
N GLN A 64 9.86 -0.85 2.38
CA GLN A 64 10.30 -1.89 1.46
C GLN A 64 11.68 -2.42 1.84
N GLY A 65 12.61 -1.55 2.23
CA GLY A 65 13.95 -1.95 2.67
C GLY A 65 13.93 -2.72 4.01
N VAL A 66 13.22 -2.19 5.01
CA VAL A 66 13.21 -2.75 6.38
C VAL A 66 12.31 -3.98 6.51
N CYS A 67 11.17 -3.96 5.83
CA CYS A 67 10.08 -4.95 5.97
C CYS A 67 9.94 -5.87 4.76
N SER A 68 10.94 -5.94 3.86
CA SER A 68 10.93 -6.79 2.65
C SER A 68 10.49 -8.24 2.92
N GLY A 69 11.03 -8.87 3.97
CA GLY A 69 10.65 -10.25 4.33
C GLY A 69 9.19 -10.39 4.79
N LYS A 70 8.63 -9.38 5.47
CA LYS A 70 7.21 -9.37 5.87
C LYS A 70 6.29 -9.12 4.67
N LEU A 71 6.71 -8.26 3.74
CA LEU A 71 6.02 -8.05 2.46
C LEU A 71 5.94 -9.36 1.68
N GLN A 72 7.06 -10.09 1.55
CA GLN A 72 7.10 -11.37 0.86
C GLN A 72 6.22 -12.44 1.51
N ALA A 73 6.22 -12.53 2.84
CA ALA A 73 5.36 -13.47 3.57
C ALA A 73 3.87 -13.20 3.31
N TYR A 74 3.46 -11.93 3.40
CA TYR A 74 2.09 -11.53 3.11
C TYR A 74 1.69 -11.80 1.65
N GLU A 75 2.56 -11.46 0.69
CA GLU A 75 2.33 -11.73 -0.73
C GLU A 75 2.23 -13.23 -1.02
N ALA A 76 3.09 -14.05 -0.41
CA ALA A 76 3.04 -15.50 -0.53
C ALA A 76 1.73 -16.06 0.01
N CYS A 77 1.28 -15.59 1.19
CA CYS A 77 -0.01 -16.00 1.74
C CYS A 77 -1.18 -15.64 0.79
N LEU A 78 -1.20 -14.43 0.23
CA LEU A 78 -2.24 -14.01 -0.71
C LEU A 78 -2.26 -14.91 -1.95
N LYS A 79 -1.10 -15.23 -2.52
CA LYS A 79 -0.98 -16.14 -3.67
C LYS A 79 -1.54 -17.53 -3.35
N MET A 80 -1.27 -18.04 -2.16
CA MET A 80 -1.76 -19.36 -1.73
C MET A 80 -3.26 -19.39 -1.42
N ASN A 81 -3.85 -18.24 -1.07
CA ASN A 81 -5.23 -18.14 -0.58
C ASN A 81 -6.17 -17.40 -1.54
N GLY A 82 -5.82 -17.27 -2.82
CA GLY A 82 -6.70 -16.63 -3.81
C GLY A 82 -6.94 -15.15 -3.53
N SER A 83 -5.93 -14.45 -3.02
CA SER A 83 -6.00 -13.05 -2.57
C SER A 83 -6.97 -12.80 -1.40
N ASP A 84 -7.35 -13.83 -0.64
CA ASP A 84 -8.17 -13.68 0.57
C ASP A 84 -7.34 -13.08 1.73
N GLN A 85 -7.51 -11.77 1.93
CA GLN A 85 -6.81 -11.03 2.99
C GLN A 85 -7.15 -11.52 4.40
N LYS A 86 -8.33 -12.10 4.64
CA LYS A 86 -8.73 -12.55 5.99
C LYS A 86 -7.88 -13.72 6.45
N LYS A 87 -7.56 -14.64 5.54
CA LYS A 87 -6.67 -15.78 5.78
C LYS A 87 -5.22 -15.37 6.02
N CYS A 88 -4.84 -14.20 5.53
CA CYS A 88 -3.49 -13.63 5.66
C CYS A 88 -3.41 -12.53 6.71
N SER A 89 -4.38 -12.45 7.63
CA SER A 89 -4.47 -11.40 8.65
C SER A 89 -3.25 -11.34 9.57
N GLN A 90 -2.63 -12.48 9.89
CA GLN A 90 -1.43 -12.54 10.72
C GLN A 90 -0.20 -11.97 10.00
N ASP A 91 0.01 -12.33 8.74
CA ASP A 91 1.09 -11.77 7.93
C ASP A 91 0.88 -10.27 7.67
N LEU A 92 -0.37 -9.86 7.44
CA LEU A 92 -0.75 -8.45 7.30
C LEU A 92 -0.46 -7.65 8.57
N GLN A 93 -0.81 -8.19 9.75
CA GLN A 93 -0.52 -7.52 11.02
C GLN A 93 0.99 -7.39 11.24
N SER A 94 1.74 -8.48 11.00
CA SER A 94 3.21 -8.47 11.13
C SER A 94 3.88 -7.45 10.20
N LEU A 95 3.34 -7.28 8.99
CA LEU A 95 3.80 -6.27 8.05
C LEU A 95 3.49 -4.85 8.57
N ARG A 96 2.27 -4.60 9.08
CA ARG A 96 1.88 -3.30 9.63
C ARG A 96 2.73 -2.90 10.83
N ASP A 97 3.00 -3.82 11.73
CA ASP A 97 3.83 -3.57 12.91
C ASP A 97 5.26 -3.18 12.50
N CYS A 98 5.81 -3.88 11.51
CA CYS A 98 7.11 -3.54 10.94
C CYS A 98 7.10 -2.16 10.27
N ALA A 99 6.09 -1.88 9.44
CA ALA A 99 5.98 -0.62 8.73
C ALA A 99 5.89 0.56 9.71
N PHE A 100 5.05 0.46 10.74
CA PHE A 100 4.94 1.46 11.78
C PHE A 100 6.28 1.69 12.50
N GLY A 101 6.93 0.61 12.96
CA GLY A 101 8.25 0.69 13.62
C GLY A 101 9.38 1.20 12.71
N SER A 102 9.19 1.16 11.38
CA SER A 102 10.12 1.74 10.41
C SER A 102 9.92 3.24 10.24
N LEU A 103 8.70 3.77 10.43
CA LEU A 103 8.38 5.19 10.26
C LEU A 103 8.48 6.00 11.57
N ASP A 104 8.35 5.35 12.73
CA ASP A 104 8.44 5.96 14.07
C ASP A 104 9.90 6.33 14.51
N LYS A 105 10.90 6.03 13.67
CA LYS A 105 12.32 6.34 13.92
C LYS A 105 12.87 7.45 13.05
#